data_AF-A0A419G5W9-F1
#
_entry.id   AF-A0A419G5W9-F1
#
_cell.length_a   1.000
_cell.length_b   1.000
_cell.length_c   1.000
_cell.angle_alpha   90.00
_cell.angle_beta   90.00
_cell.angle_gamma   90.00
#
_symmetry.space_group_name_H-M   'P 1'
#
loop_
_entity.id
_entity.type
_entity.pdbx_description
1 polymer ?
#
loop_
_entity_poly.entity_id
_entity_poly.type
_entity_poly.pdbx_seq_one_letter_code
_entity_poly.pdbx_strand_id
1 'polypeptide(L)' 'MAKRVDGVYDSDPLKNPEAKRFTGLTYLEMLNKGLGVMDATAASLCMENKIPLLVFNLNKHGNIKKAIFGEEIGTFVGVR' A
#
# COMPACT_ATOMS: atom_id res chain seq x y z
N MET A 1 -2.69 -9.64 9.30
CA MET A 1 -3.49 -9.27 8.11
C MET A 1 -2.67 -9.56 6.86
N ALA A 2 -2.96 -10.66 6.16
CA ALA A 2 -2.37 -10.94 4.85
C ALA A 2 -3.49 -10.92 3.83
N LYS A 3 -3.92 -9.72 3.40
CA LYS A 3 -4.77 -9.61 2.20
C LYS A 3 -3.91 -10.16 1.06
N ARG A 4 -4.45 -11.10 0.28
CA ARG A 4 -3.76 -11.82 -0.82
C ARG A 4 -3.48 -10.92 -2.04
N VAL A 5 -3.29 -9.62 -1.82
CA VAL A 5 -3.11 -8.61 -2.85
C VAL A 5 -1.67 -8.11 -2.81
N ASP A 6 -1.12 -7.83 -3.98
CA ASP A 6 0.27 -7.43 -4.15
C ASP A 6 0.53 -5.93 -4.05
N GLY A 7 -0.50 -5.16 -3.68
CA GLY A 7 -0.44 -3.73 -3.46
C GLY A 7 -1.81 -3.18 -3.03
N VAL A 8 -1.96 -1.87 -3.09
CA VAL A 8 -3.22 -1.17 -2.85
C VAL A 8 -3.93 -0.94 -4.18
N TYR A 9 -5.23 -1.25 -4.22
CA TYR A 9 -6.07 -1.14 -5.40
C TYR A 9 -7.22 -0.16 -5.16
N ASP A 10 -7.75 0.43 -6.23
CA ASP A 10 -8.93 1.31 -6.16
C ASP A 10 -10.22 0.59 -5.75
N SER A 11 -10.26 -0.71 -5.99
CA SER A 11 -11.38 -1.62 -5.74
C SER A 11 -10.84 -3.03 -5.46
N ASP A 12 -11.66 -3.91 -4.91
CA ASP A 12 -11.23 -5.28 -4.58
C ASP A 12 -10.94 -6.07 -5.87
N PRO A 13 -9.67 -6.44 -6.15
CA PRO A 13 -9.30 -7.13 -7.40
C PRO A 13 -9.88 -8.54 -7.49
N LEU A 14 -10.36 -9.11 -6.37
CA LEU A 14 -11.04 -10.41 -6.37
C LEU A 14 -12.49 -10.30 -6.85
N LYS A 15 -13.08 -9.10 -6.80
CA LYS A 15 -14.47 -8.84 -7.19
C LYS A 15 -14.56 -8.01 -8.47
N ASN A 16 -13.61 -7.12 -8.69
CA ASN A 16 -13.52 -6.27 -9.86
C ASN A 16 -12.24 -6.59 -10.66
N PRO A 17 -12.34 -7.26 -11.82
CA PRO A 17 -11.18 -7.55 -12.66
C PRO A 17 -10.55 -6.27 -13.24
N GLU A 18 -11.30 -5.16 -13.31
CA GLU A 18 -10.80 -3.85 -13.75
C GLU A 18 -10.12 -3.05 -12.63
N ALA A 19 -9.91 -3.66 -11.46
CA ALA A 19 -9.27 -3.00 -10.32
C ALA A 19 -7.86 -2.50 -10.68
N LYS A 20 -7.63 -1.21 -10.45
CA LYS A 20 -6.35 -0.56 -10.77
C LYS A 20 -5.48 -0.48 -9.53
N ARG A 21 -4.29 -1.06 -9.63
CA ARG A 21 -3.26 -0.95 -8.59
C ARG A 21 -2.65 0.45 -8.61
N PHE A 22 -2.52 1.06 -7.44
CA PHE A 22 -1.78 2.30 -7.29
C PHE A 22 -0.28 2.02 -7.20
N THR A 23 0.54 2.86 -7.82
CA THR A 23 2.02 2.82 -7.66
C THR A 23 2.47 3.63 -6.45
N GLY A 24 1.80 4.77 -6.21
CA GLY A 24 2.04 5.64 -5.07
C GLY A 24 0.76 6.35 -4.64
N LEU A 25 0.64 6.62 -3.34
CA LEU A 25 -0.50 7.27 -2.71
C LEU A 25 -0.02 8.13 -1.53
N THR A 26 -0.77 9.18 -1.21
CA THR A 26 -0.63 9.87 0.08
C THR A 26 -1.52 9.22 1.15
N TYR A 27 -1.22 9.44 2.44
CA TYR A 27 -2.08 8.98 3.55
C TYR A 27 -3.50 9.53 3.45
N LEU A 28 -3.65 10.80 3.05
CA LEU A 28 -4.94 11.45 2.85
C LEU A 28 -5.75 10.78 1.74
N GLU A 29 -5.13 10.47 0.60
CA GLU A 29 -5.80 9.74 -0.48
C GLU A 29 -6.24 8.35 -0.04
N MET A 30 -5.38 7.64 0.70
CA MET A 30 -5.69 6.32 1.23
C MET A 30 -6.89 6.34 2.19
N LEU A 31 -6.95 7.32 3.09
CA LEU A 31 -8.05 7.51 4.04
C LEU A 31 -9.34 7.94 3.32
N ASN A 32 -9.26 8.95 2.44
CA ASN A 32 -10.42 9.46 1.69
C ASN A 32 -11.04 8.39 0.78
N LYS A 33 -10.23 7.53 0.18
CA LYS A 33 -10.70 6.41 -0.66
C LYS A 33 -11.12 5.18 0.16
N GLY A 34 -10.96 5.18 1.49
CA GLY A 34 -11.37 4.08 2.35
C GLY A 34 -10.68 2.75 2.04
N LEU A 35 -9.43 2.78 1.56
CA LEU A 35 -8.74 1.60 1.00
C LEU A 35 -8.42 0.51 2.04
N GLY A 36 -8.63 0.79 3.33
CA GLY A 36 -8.56 -0.19 4.41
C GLY A 36 -7.20 -0.88 4.53
N VAL A 37 -6.12 -0.13 4.25
CA VAL A 37 -4.73 -0.57 4.41
C VAL A 37 -4.29 -0.43 5.87
N MET A 38 -4.70 0.67 6.51
CA MET A 38 -4.36 1.05 7.87
C MET A 38 -5.51 1.89 8.45
N ASP A 39 -5.70 1.87 9.77
CA ASP A 39 -6.69 2.71 10.44
C ASP A 39 -6.25 4.19 10.49
N ALA A 40 -7.20 5.08 10.80
CA ALA A 40 -6.96 6.52 10.82
C ALA A 40 -5.93 6.96 11.87
N THR A 41 -5.88 6.31 13.04
CA THR A 41 -4.96 6.67 14.12
C THR A 41 -3.52 6.31 13.73
N ALA A 42 -3.30 5.11 13.23
CA ALA A 42 -1.98 4.69 12.74
C ALA A 42 -1.54 5.49 11.51
N ALA A 43 -2.48 5.89 10.64
CA ALA A 43 -2.19 6.80 9.52
C ALA A 43 -1.70 8.17 9.98
N SER A 44 -2.38 8.78 10.96
CA SER A 44 -1.94 10.06 11.53
C SER A 44 -0.55 9.96 12.15
N LEU A 45 -0.28 8.91 12.93
CA LEU A 45 1.03 8.70 13.55
C LEU A 45 2.15 8.59 12.49
N CYS A 46 1.93 7.82 11.43
CA CYS A 46 2.91 7.67 10.36
C CYS A 46 3.11 8.98 9.58
N MET A 47 2.04 9.75 9.37
CA MET A 47 2.09 11.02 8.67
C MET A 47 2.88 12.08 9.45
N GLU A 48 2.61 12.22 10.77
CA GLU A 48 3.31 13.16 11.65
C GLU A 48 4.81 12.85 11.74
N ASN A 49 5.16 11.57 11.81
CA ASN A 49 6.54 11.11 11.91
C ASN A 49 7.22 10.93 10.55
N LYS A 50 6.52 11.23 9.44
CA LYS A 50 7.01 11.05 8.06
C LYS A 50 7.55 9.63 7.79
N ILE A 51 6.89 8.61 8.33
CA ILE A 51 7.30 7.20 8.22
C ILE A 51 6.68 6.60 6.96
N PRO A 52 7.42 6.43 5.85
CA PRO A 52 6.88 5.88 4.62
C PRO A 52 6.45 4.41 4.79
N LEU A 53 5.44 4.00 4.03
CA LEU A 53 4.90 2.65 4.00
C LEU A 53 5.04 2.05 2.61
N LEU A 54 5.37 0.76 2.56
CA LEU A 54 5.39 -0.02 1.32
C LEU A 54 4.48 -1.23 1.47
N VAL A 55 3.41 -1.27 0.69
CA VAL A 55 2.45 -2.38 0.69
C VAL A 55 2.78 -3.31 -0.48
N PHE A 56 3.17 -4.54 -0.19
CA PHE A 56 3.58 -5.52 -1.21
C PHE A 56 3.21 -6.96 -0.84
N ASN A 57 3.22 -7.86 -1.84
CA ASN A 57 2.97 -9.29 -1.60
C ASN A 57 4.17 -9.98 -0.95
N LEU A 58 4.00 -10.51 0.26
CA LEU A 58 5.03 -11.30 0.95
C LEU A 58 5.24 -12.69 0.34
N ASN A 59 4.24 -13.27 -0.34
CA ASN A 59 4.31 -14.63 -0.88
C ASN A 59 5.08 -14.71 -2.21
N LYS A 60 5.35 -13.57 -2.86
CA LYS A 60 6.10 -13.55 -4.12
C LYS A 60 7.59 -13.63 -3.81
N HIS A 61 8.24 -14.70 -4.29
CA HIS A 61 9.65 -14.92 -4.07
C HIS A 61 10.49 -13.71 -4.52
N GLY A 62 11.42 -13.29 -3.65
CA GLY A 62 12.28 -12.12 -3.90
C GLY A 62 11.69 -10.76 -3.54
N ASN A 63 10.38 -10.63 -3.23
CA ASN A 63 9.79 -9.33 -2.92
C ASN A 63 10.36 -8.66 -1.67
N ILE A 64 10.70 -9.42 -0.62
CA ILE A 64 11.34 -8.85 0.57
C ILE A 64 12.68 -8.20 0.22
N LYS A 65 13.48 -8.89 -0.63
CA LYS A 65 14.75 -8.34 -1.12
C LYS A 65 14.50 -7.06 -1.92
N LYS A 66 13.61 -7.11 -2.90
CA LYS A 66 13.23 -5.95 -3.73
C LYS A 66 12.75 -4.75 -2.89
N ALA A 67 11.98 -5.00 -1.84
CA ALA A 67 11.51 -3.96 -0.90
C ALA A 67 12.68 -3.22 -0.23
N ILE A 68 13.68 -3.98 0.25
CA ILE A 68 14.85 -3.44 0.94
C ILE A 68 15.75 -2.66 -0.03
N PHE A 69 15.87 -3.12 -1.28
CA PHE A 69 16.65 -2.44 -2.32
C PHE A 69 15.93 -1.23 -2.95
N GLY A 70 14.69 -0.92 -2.52
CA GLY A 70 13.93 0.21 -3.03
C GLY A 70 13.45 0.05 -4.47
N GLU A 71 13.33 -1.19 -4.95
CA GLU A 71 12.74 -1.46 -6.26
C GLU A 71 11.24 -1.13 -6.25
N GLU A 72 10.70 -0.72 -7.41
CA GLU A 72 9.28 -0.40 -7.57
C GLU A 72 8.41 -1.67 -7.49
N ILE A 73 8.06 -2.05 -6.27
CA ILE A 73 7.15 -3.15 -5.98
C ILE A 73 5.93 -2.66 -5.20
N GLY A 74 4.76 -3.23 -5.50
CA GLY A 74 3.53 -2.94 -4.78
C GLY A 74 3.12 -1.47 -4.86
N THR A 75 2.77 -0.89 -3.71
CA THR A 75 2.31 0.50 -3.59
C THR A 75 3.04 1.23 -2.47
N PHE A 76 3.60 2.38 -2.80
CA PHE A 76 4.17 3.30 -1.82
C PHE A 76 3.08 4.19 -1.22
N VAL A 77 3.05 4.31 0.11
CA VAL A 77 2.16 5.25 0.81
C VAL A 77 3.02 6.17 1.67
N GLY A 78 3.01 7.47 1.37
CA GLY A 78 3.94 8.38 2.01
C GLY A 78 3.77 9.82 1.57
N VAL A 79 4.48 10.72 2.26
CA VAL A 79 4.70 12.07 1.78
C VAL A 79 5.95 12.01 0.91
N ARG A 80 5.81 12.29 -0.40
CA ARG A 80 6.95 12.49 -1.30
C ARG A 80 7.55 13.88 -1.10
#